data_AF-A0A929PPD9-F1
#
_entry.id   AF-A0A929PPD9-F1
#
_cell.length_a   1.000
_cell.length_b   1.000
_cell.length_c   1.000
_cell.angle_alpha   90.00
_cell.angle_beta   90.00
_cell.angle_gamma   90.00
#
_symmetry.space_group_name_H-M   'P 1'
#
loop_
_entity.id
_entity.type
_entity.pdbx_description
1 polymer ?
#
loop_
_entity_poly.entity_id
_entity_poly.type
_entity_poly.pdbx_seq_one_letter_code
_entity_poly.pdbx_strand_id
1 'polypeptide(L)'
;MQNLTIQATVDFNEVFSTKHGAIYQSDAENCWYIDFAGKLARFDYRNILKLKKAVYQIDIEDLLLNGANSPDLEILFICACDHCYVLSLVQIIALKELLQGTFVMLELNHIIQDRLYRLIG
;
A
#
# COMPACT_ATOMS: atom_id res chain seq x y z
N MET A 1 40.51 -1.14 -16.17
CA MET A 1 39.87 -0.79 -14.89
C MET A 1 38.38 -0.99 -15.07
N GLN A 2 37.79 -2.00 -14.44
CA GLN A 2 36.36 -2.30 -14.56
C GLN A 2 35.58 -1.26 -13.75
N ASN A 3 34.73 -0.48 -14.41
CA ASN A 3 33.81 0.43 -13.74
C ASN A 3 32.78 -0.39 -12.96
N LEU A 4 32.93 -0.43 -11.64
CA LEU A 4 31.85 -0.87 -10.75
C LEU A 4 30.79 0.22 -10.75
N THR A 5 29.75 0.06 -11.57
CA THR A 5 28.49 0.77 -11.37
C THR A 5 27.95 0.38 -10.01
N ILE A 6 28.05 1.29 -9.05
CA ILE A 6 27.40 1.16 -7.73
C ILE A 6 25.90 1.16 -8.01
N GLN A 7 25.30 -0.03 -7.98
CA GLN A 7 23.85 -0.18 -8.07
C GLN A 7 23.28 0.42 -6.79
N ALA A 8 22.56 1.55 -6.91
CA ALA A 8 21.93 2.19 -5.75
C ALA A 8 21.00 1.17 -5.10
N THR A 9 21.31 0.78 -3.87
CA THR A 9 20.42 -0.04 -3.05
C THR A 9 19.23 0.82 -2.68
N VAL A 10 18.04 0.46 -3.16
CA VAL A 10 16.80 1.12 -2.74
C VAL A 10 16.65 0.86 -1.24
N ASP A 11 16.61 1.93 -0.46
CA ASP A 11 16.35 1.85 0.97
C ASP A 11 14.84 1.68 1.18
N PHE A 12 14.48 0.60 1.89
CA PHE A 12 13.10 0.22 2.16
C PHE A 12 12.83 0.38 3.66
N ASN A 13 12.15 1.46 4.02
CA ASN A 13 11.66 1.68 5.36
C ASN A 13 10.28 1.03 5.49
N GLU A 14 10.19 -0.07 6.24
CA GLU A 14 8.89 -0.70 6.52
C GLU A 14 7.98 0.28 7.27
N VAL A 15 6.78 0.51 6.75
CA VAL A 15 5.77 1.37 7.37
C VAL A 15 4.78 0.53 8.17
N PHE A 16 4.31 -0.57 7.57
CA PHE A 16 3.38 -1.50 8.19
C PHE A 16 3.39 -2.84 7.47
N SER A 17 3.28 -3.94 8.23
CA SER A 17 3.25 -5.30 7.72
C SER A 17 2.20 -6.15 8.40
N THR A 18 1.71 -7.15 7.68
CA THR A 18 0.88 -8.24 8.20
C THR A 18 1.41 -9.58 7.69
N LYS A 19 0.78 -10.69 8.08
CA LYS A 19 1.10 -12.01 7.51
C LYS A 19 0.86 -12.13 6.00
N HIS A 20 0.13 -11.19 5.39
CA HIS A 20 -0.25 -11.24 3.97
C HIS A 20 0.57 -10.32 3.07
N GLY A 21 1.40 -9.43 3.64
CA GLY A 21 2.18 -8.47 2.88
C GLY A 21 2.69 -7.30 3.73
N ALA A 22 3.38 -6.38 3.08
CA ALA A 22 4.00 -5.22 3.71
C ALA A 22 3.98 -4.00 2.80
N ILE A 23 3.95 -2.82 3.40
CA ILE A 23 4.15 -1.54 2.70
C ILE A 23 5.40 -0.87 3.23
N TYR A 24 6.25 -0.48 2.29
CA TYR A 24 7.51 0.18 2.53
C TYR A 24 7.47 1.59 1.93
N GLN A 25 8.20 2.51 2.56
CA GLN A 25 8.51 3.84 2.06
C GLN A 25 9.97 3.86 1.60
N SER A 26 10.21 4.49 0.45
CA SER A 26 11.56 4.83 0.03
C SER A 26 11.66 6.36 -0.10
N ASP A 27 12.39 6.98 0.83
CA ASP A 27 12.61 8.42 0.83
C ASP A 27 13.53 8.84 -0.32
N ALA A 28 14.52 8.00 -0.66
CA ALA A 28 15.42 8.24 -1.79
C ALA A 28 14.67 8.35 -3.12
N GLU A 29 13.60 7.57 -3.28
CA GLU A 29 12.83 7.50 -4.51
C GLU A 29 11.49 8.25 -4.46
N ASN A 30 11.17 8.86 -3.32
CA ASN A 30 9.90 9.55 -3.05
C ASN A 30 8.67 8.71 -3.42
N CYS A 31 8.69 7.42 -3.07
CA CYS A 31 7.63 6.48 -3.42
C CYS A 31 7.38 5.43 -2.35
N TRP A 32 6.30 4.68 -2.54
CA TRP A 32 5.91 3.54 -1.74
C TRP A 32 6.06 2.26 -2.55
N TYR A 33 6.37 1.20 -1.84
CA TYR A 33 6.41 -0.14 -2.38
C TYR A 33 5.44 -1.02 -1.60
N ILE A 34 4.56 -1.71 -2.32
CA ILE A 34 3.58 -2.62 -1.73
C ILE A 34 3.99 -4.03 -2.15
N ASP A 35 4.44 -4.84 -1.19
CA ASP A 35 4.63 -6.27 -1.36
C ASP A 35 3.33 -6.97 -0.95
N PHE A 36 2.58 -7.44 -1.95
CA PHE A 36 1.29 -8.06 -1.72
C PHE A 36 0.92 -9.01 -2.86
N ALA A 37 0.32 -10.15 -2.53
CA ALA A 37 -0.15 -11.16 -3.48
C ALA A 37 0.92 -11.59 -4.52
N GLY A 38 2.17 -11.72 -4.07
CA GLY A 38 3.29 -12.15 -4.91
C GLY A 38 3.82 -11.09 -5.88
N LYS A 39 3.44 -9.81 -5.69
CA LYS A 39 3.90 -8.68 -6.49
C LYS A 39 4.46 -7.60 -5.58
N LEU A 40 5.63 -7.07 -5.96
CA LEU A 40 6.16 -5.82 -5.43
C LEU A 40 5.84 -4.69 -6.42
N ALA A 41 4.90 -3.82 -6.05
CA ALA A 41 4.43 -2.74 -6.91
C ALA A 41 4.85 -1.37 -6.35
N ARG A 42 5.31 -0.48 -7.23
CA ARG A 42 5.73 0.88 -6.89
C ARG A 42 4.58 1.87 -7.07
N PHE A 43 4.40 2.77 -6.11
CA PHE A 43 3.40 3.83 -6.13
C PHE A 43 4.02 5.17 -5.78
N ASP A 44 3.71 6.21 -6.53
CA ASP A 44 3.88 7.58 -6.03
C ASP A 44 2.78 7.94 -5.02
N TYR A 45 2.87 9.14 -4.45
CA TYR A 45 1.95 9.59 -3.40
C TYR A 45 0.50 9.68 -3.88
N ARG A 46 0.32 10.16 -5.12
CA ARG A 46 -1.02 10.33 -5.69
C ARG A 46 -1.66 8.98 -5.95
N ASN A 47 -0.87 8.00 -6.40
CA ASN A 47 -1.33 6.69 -6.78
C ASN A 47 -1.64 5.82 -5.55
N ILE A 48 -0.83 5.87 -4.49
CA ILE A 48 -1.18 5.17 -3.25
C ILE A 48 -2.44 5.75 -2.59
N LEU A 49 -2.68 7.06 -2.69
CA LEU A 49 -3.93 7.67 -2.23
C LEU A 49 -5.15 7.27 -3.07
N LYS A 50 -4.99 7.14 -4.40
CA LYS A 50 -6.05 6.61 -5.26
C LYS A 50 -6.38 5.16 -4.92
N LEU A 51 -5.35 4.33 -4.71
CA LEU A 51 -5.50 2.94 -4.28
C LEU A 51 -6.25 2.87 -2.94
N LYS A 52 -5.83 3.67 -1.94
CA LYS A 52 -6.54 3.79 -0.65
C LYS A 52 -8.02 4.04 -0.85
N LYS A 53 -8.37 5.08 -1.64
CA LYS A 53 -9.76 5.45 -1.89
C LYS A 53 -10.55 4.32 -2.55
N ALA A 54 -9.99 3.71 -3.60
CA ALA A 54 -10.63 2.62 -4.31
C ALA A 54 -10.91 1.42 -3.40
N VAL A 55 -9.92 0.96 -2.64
CA VAL A 55 -10.07 -0.19 -1.72
C VAL A 55 -11.00 0.12 -0.55
N TYR A 56 -10.99 1.35 -0.05
CA TYR A 56 -11.86 1.73 1.07
C TYR A 56 -13.33 1.78 0.66
N GLN A 57 -13.62 2.17 -0.58
CA GLN A 57 -14.97 2.24 -1.14
C GLN A 57 -15.59 0.88 -1.44
N ILE A 58 -14.80 -0.20 -1.45
CA ILE A 58 -15.34 -1.55 -1.60
C ILE A 58 -16.20 -1.89 -0.38
N ASP A 59 -17.48 -2.11 -0.63
CA ASP A 59 -18.44 -2.57 0.35
C ASP A 59 -18.36 -4.10 0.48
N ILE A 60 -17.61 -4.54 1.49
CA ILE A 60 -17.39 -5.96 1.73
C ILE A 60 -18.68 -6.65 2.20
N GLU A 61 -19.56 -5.95 2.91
CA GLU A 61 -20.82 -6.51 3.39
C GLU A 61 -21.76 -6.78 2.22
N ASP A 62 -21.89 -5.81 1.31
CA ASP A 62 -22.67 -5.97 0.08
C ASP A 62 -22.16 -7.14 -0.77
N LEU A 63 -20.83 -7.26 -0.93
CA LEU A 63 -20.22 -8.37 -1.66
C LEU A 63 -20.49 -9.74 -1.02
N LEU A 64 -20.48 -9.82 0.30
CA LEU A 64 -20.78 -11.08 1.01
C LEU A 64 -22.26 -11.47 0.90
N LEU A 65 -23.17 -10.49 0.95
CA LEU A 65 -24.62 -10.74 0.96
C LEU A 65 -25.20 -10.95 -0.44
N ASN A 66 -24.74 -10.19 -1.43
CA ASN A 66 -25.27 -10.19 -2.79
C ASN A 66 -24.40 -10.98 -3.78
N GLY A 67 -23.19 -11.36 -3.39
CA GLY A 67 -22.21 -12.03 -4.25
C GLY A 67 -22.43 -13.53 -4.49
N ALA A 68 -23.51 -14.12 -3.98
CA ALA A 68 -23.79 -15.56 -4.14
C ALA A 68 -23.87 -16.05 -5.62
N ASN A 69 -24.00 -15.12 -6.57
CA ASN A 69 -23.99 -15.39 -8.02
C ASN A 69 -22.81 -14.74 -8.77
N SER A 70 -21.86 -14.10 -8.08
CA SER A 70 -20.68 -13.47 -8.67
C SER A 70 -19.41 -14.28 -8.38
N PRO A 71 -18.42 -14.33 -9.28
CA PRO A 71 -17.15 -14.98 -9.00
C PRO A 71 -16.45 -14.36 -7.78
N ASP A 72 -15.74 -15.18 -6.99
CA ASP A 72 -14.99 -14.80 -5.76
C ASP A 72 -13.81 -13.85 -6.01
N LEU A 73 -13.76 -13.19 -7.17
CA LEU A 73 -12.61 -12.50 -7.73
C LEU A 73 -13.04 -11.10 -8.21
N GLU A 74 -12.37 -10.07 -7.69
CA GLU A 74 -12.51 -8.70 -8.19
C GLU A 74 -11.23 -8.23 -8.88
N ILE A 75 -11.41 -7.44 -9.93
CA ILE A 75 -10.32 -6.80 -10.64
C ILE A 75 -10.19 -5.37 -10.14
N LEU A 76 -9.09 -5.07 -9.45
CA LEU A 76 -8.78 -3.73 -8.98
C LEU A 76 -7.81 -3.09 -9.97
N PHE A 77 -8.34 -2.24 -10.84
CA PHE A 77 -7.55 -1.43 -11.77
C PHE A 77 -7.02 -0.20 -11.04
N ILE A 78 -5.70 -0.12 -10.89
CA ILE A 78 -5.07 1.09 -10.39
C ILE A 78 -4.59 1.88 -11.60
N CYS A 79 -5.43 2.81 -12.08
CA CYS A 79 -5.33 3.47 -13.38
C CYS A 79 -4.05 4.31 -13.64
N ALA A 80 -3.05 4.27 -12.77
CA ALA A 80 -1.86 5.12 -12.84
C ALA A 80 -0.53 4.37 -12.66
N CYS A 81 -0.57 3.05 -12.59
CA CYS A 81 0.59 2.17 -12.69
C CYS A 81 0.21 1.00 -13.61
N ASP A 82 1.15 0.43 -14.35
CA ASP A 82 0.92 -0.75 -15.21
C ASP A 82 0.65 -2.03 -14.38
N HIS A 83 0.08 -1.87 -13.19
CA HIS A 83 -0.21 -2.90 -12.20
C HIS A 83 -1.73 -3.05 -12.07
N CYS A 84 -2.25 -4.17 -12.55
CA CYS A 84 -3.56 -4.65 -12.17
C CYS A 84 -3.41 -5.69 -11.05
N TYR A 85 -4.28 -5.59 -10.06
CA TYR A 85 -4.49 -6.68 -9.12
C TYR A 85 -5.77 -7.41 -9.51
N VAL A 86 -5.66 -8.73 -9.52
CA VAL A 86 -6.80 -9.64 -9.63
C VAL A 86 -6.84 -10.34 -8.28
N LEU A 87 -7.80 -9.96 -7.44
CA LEU A 87 -7.81 -10.31 -6.03
C LEU A 87 -9.06 -11.11 -5.70
N SER A 88 -8.92 -12.11 -4.84
CA SER A 88 -10.08 -12.69 -4.18
C SER A 88 -10.64 -11.74 -3.12
N LEU A 89 -11.89 -11.96 -2.68
CA LEU A 89 -12.48 -11.18 -1.58
C LEU A 89 -11.60 -11.18 -0.31
N VAL A 90 -11.02 -12.33 0.04
CA VAL A 90 -10.10 -12.45 1.18
C VAL A 90 -8.85 -11.58 0.99
N GLN A 91 -8.30 -11.53 -0.23
CA GLN A 91 -7.17 -10.67 -0.54
C GLN A 91 -7.55 -9.18 -0.53
N ILE A 92 -8.77 -8.82 -0.88
CA ILE A 92 -9.26 -7.44 -0.77
C ILE A 92 -9.34 -7.02 0.69
N ILE A 93 -9.87 -7.89 1.56
CA ILE A 93 -9.89 -7.65 3.02
C ILE A 93 -8.47 -7.46 3.55
N ALA A 94 -7.54 -8.35 3.17
CA ALA A 94 -6.14 -8.25 3.59
C ALA A 94 -5.45 -6.98 3.06
N LEU A 95 -5.73 -6.56 1.83
CA LEU A 95 -5.21 -5.31 1.27
C LEU A 95 -5.80 -4.09 1.99
N LYS A 96 -7.09 -4.14 2.35
CA LYS A 96 -7.77 -3.08 3.11
C LYS A 96 -7.15 -2.93 4.50
N GLU A 97 -6.89 -4.03 5.20
CA GLU A 97 -6.18 -4.05 6.48
C GLU A 97 -4.76 -3.44 6.33
N LEU A 98 -4.01 -3.88 5.32
CA LEU A 98 -2.64 -3.41 5.09
C LEU A 98 -2.59 -1.89 4.82
N LEU A 99 -3.50 -1.38 3.99
CA LEU A 99 -3.64 0.06 3.73
C LEU A 99 -4.08 0.82 4.99
N GLN A 100 -5.04 0.30 5.75
CA GLN A 100 -5.47 0.92 7.00
C GLN A 100 -4.33 1.06 8.01
N GLY A 101 -3.62 -0.03 8.29
CA GLY A 101 -2.47 0.03 9.20
C GLY A 101 -1.39 0.99 8.72
N THR A 102 -1.08 0.98 7.42
CA THR A 102 -0.11 1.92 6.82
C THR A 102 -0.50 3.38 7.05
N PHE A 103 -1.73 3.77 6.70
CA PHE A 103 -2.15 5.16 6.87
C PHE A 103 -2.30 5.58 8.33
N VAL A 104 -2.63 4.66 9.23
CA VAL A 104 -2.60 4.90 10.69
C VAL A 104 -1.16 5.14 11.16
N MET A 105 -0.19 4.34 10.72
CA MET A 105 1.22 4.53 11.10
C MET A 105 1.78 5.87 10.59
N LEU A 106 1.40 6.28 9.37
CA LEU A 106 1.79 7.60 8.84
C LEU A 106 1.17 8.75 9.64
N GLU A 107 -0.10 8.64 10.02
CA GLU A 107 -0.76 9.64 10.86
C GLU A 107 -0.15 9.69 12.27
N LEU A 108 0.17 8.54 12.86
CA LEU A 108 0.85 8.45 14.14
C LEU A 108 2.22 9.13 14.10
N ASN A 109 3.02 8.85 13.05
CA ASN A 109 4.32 9.51 12.86
C ASN A 109 4.13 11.03 12.74
N HIS A 110 3.11 11.49 11.99
CA HIS A 110 2.80 12.91 11.91
C HIS A 110 2.46 13.52 13.26
N ILE A 111 1.61 12.87 14.07
CA ILE A 111 1.25 13.33 15.43
C ILE A 111 2.50 13.40 16.32
N ILE A 112 3.36 12.37 16.30
CA ILE A 112 4.59 12.36 17.10
C ILE A 112 5.50 13.51 16.70
N GLN A 113 5.70 13.73 15.40
CA GLN A 113 6.49 14.84 14.88
C GLN A 113 5.92 16.20 15.30
N ASP A 114 4.61 16.37 15.15
CA ASP A 114 3.88 17.59 15.53
C ASP A 114 3.97 17.88 17.03
N ARG A 115 3.85 16.86 17.89
CA ARG A 115 3.79 17.05 19.34
C ARG A 115 5.17 17.14 19.99
N LEU A 116 6.14 16.34 19.55
CA LEU A 116 7.44 16.27 20.21
C LEU A 116 8.44 17.28 19.65
N TYR A 117 8.40 17.55 18.34
CA TYR A 117 9.44 18.35 17.71
C TYR A 117 9.01 19.79 17.39
N ARG A 118 7.70 20.05 17.22
CA ARG A 118 7.21 21.42 17.00
C ARG A 118 7.27 22.30 18.25
N LEU A 119 7.25 21.73 19.46
CA LEU A 119 7.35 22.50 20.71
C LEU A 119 8.78 22.93 21.06
N ILE A 120 9.78 22.48 20.32
CA ILE A 120 11.21 22.72 20.58
C ILE A 120 11.81 23.73 19.57
N GLY A 121 11.02 24.23 18.60
CA GLY A 121 11.41 25.27 17.64
C GLY A 121 10.61 26.55 17.82
#